data_AF-A0A3M1QJB6-F1
#
_entry.id   AF-A0A3M1QJB6-F1
#
_cell.length_a   1.000
_cell.length_b   1.000
_cell.length_c   1.000
_cell.angle_alpha   90.00
_cell.angle_beta   90.00
_cell.angle_gamma   90.00
#
_symmetry.space_group_name_H-M   'P 1'
#
loop_
_entity.id
_entity.type
_entity.pdbx_description
1 polymer ?
#
loop_
_entity_poly.entity_id
_entity_poly.type
_entity_poly.pdbx_seq_one_letter_code
_entity_poly.pdbx_strand_id
1 'polypeptide(L)' 'MIDHPSGADSPEPEWFRRERLVEAHKEAAELFNLSEDPQQRRNLYSKRPELARRLKALLEKYKRQGRSAPL' A
#
# COMPACT_ATOMS: atom_id res chain seq x y z
N MET A 1 -12.21 -3.74 27.94
CA MET A 1 -13.22 -3.30 26.97
C MET A 1 -12.83 -1.87 26.60
N ILE A 2 -12.24 -1.67 25.42
CA ILE A 2 -11.68 -0.40 24.98
C ILE A 2 -12.70 0.24 24.03
N ASP A 3 -13.43 1.22 24.53
CA ASP A 3 -14.22 2.17 23.74
C ASP A 3 -13.92 3.56 24.30
N HIS A 4 -12.81 4.17 23.86
CA HIS A 4 -12.51 5.57 24.17
C HIS A 4 -12.85 6.44 22.95
N PRO A 5 -13.71 7.47 23.07
CA PRO A 5 -14.26 8.24 21.94
C PRO A 5 -13.28 9.17 21.20
N SER A 6 -11.97 8.92 21.26
CA SER A 6 -10.95 9.78 20.62
C SER A 6 -10.21 9.10 19.45
N GLY A 7 -10.74 8.00 18.92
CA GLY A 7 -10.29 7.39 17.66
C GLY A 7 -10.72 8.15 16.40
N ALA A 8 -11.07 9.43 16.52
CA ALA A 8 -11.20 10.28 15.34
C ALA A 8 -9.79 10.61 14.87
N ASP A 9 -9.33 9.91 13.83
CA ASP A 9 -8.13 10.30 13.08
C ASP A 9 -8.15 11.83 12.89
N SER A 10 -7.24 12.53 13.56
CA SER A 10 -7.03 13.94 13.26
C SER A 10 -6.70 14.01 11.77
N PRO A 11 -7.47 14.74 10.95
CA PRO A 11 -7.24 14.73 9.51
C PRO A 11 -5.80 15.15 9.27
N GLU A 12 -5.05 14.32 8.53
CA GLU A 12 -3.63 14.57 8.29
C GLU A 12 -3.43 16.02 7.83
N PRO A 13 -2.51 16.78 8.46
CA PRO A 13 -2.31 18.17 8.13
C PRO A 13 -2.05 18.37 6.62
N GLU A 14 -2.61 19.42 6.04
CA GLU A 14 -2.47 19.65 4.60
C GLU A 14 -1.02 19.80 4.15
N TRP A 15 -0.15 20.37 5.00
CA TRP A 15 1.28 20.49 4.72
C TRP A 15 1.95 19.11 4.60
N PHE A 16 1.53 18.14 5.43
CA PHE A 16 2.05 16.78 5.43
C PHE A 16 1.59 16.00 4.19
N ARG A 17 0.34 16.20 3.76
CA ARG A 17 -0.19 15.64 2.50
C ARG A 17 0.48 16.22 1.26
N ARG A 18 0.76 17.53 1.25
CA ARG A 18 1.48 18.21 0.16
C ARG A 18 2.92 17.74 0.05
N GLU A 19 3.63 17.58 1.18
CA GLU A 19 5.01 17.09 1.21
C GLU A 19 5.13 15.62 0.77
N ARG A 20 4.11 14.80 1.08
CA ARG A 20 4.03 13.41 0.62
C ARG A 20 3.68 13.25 -0.86
N LEU A 21 3.38 14.34 -1.58
CA LEU A 21 3.01 14.30 -3.00
C LEU A 21 2.01 13.16 -3.27
N VAL A 22 0.90 13.13 -2.53
CA VAL A 22 -0.19 12.19 -2.78
C VAL A 22 -0.90 12.62 -4.07
N GLU A 23 -0.20 12.54 -5.19
CA GLU A 23 -0.84 12.50 -6.49
C GLU A 23 -1.58 11.17 -6.53
N ALA A 24 -2.91 11.23 -6.55
CA ALA A 24 -3.73 10.06 -6.72
C ALA A 24 -3.21 9.26 -7.92
N HIS A 25 -2.68 8.06 -7.67
CA HIS A 25 -2.09 7.25 -8.71
C HIS A 25 -3.19 6.89 -9.71
N LYS A 26 -3.00 7.26 -10.98
CA LYS A 26 -3.98 7.06 -12.07
C LYS A 26 -4.14 5.59 -12.49
N GLU A 27 -3.37 4.69 -11.88
CA GLU A 27 -3.33 3.28 -12.25
C GLU A 27 -4.29 2.45 -11.39
N ALA A 28 -4.76 1.32 -11.92
CA ALA A 28 -5.72 0.46 -11.23
C ALA A 28 -5.17 -0.22 -9.96
N ALA A 29 -3.85 -0.18 -9.76
CA ALA A 29 -3.17 -0.69 -8.58
C ALA A 29 -1.78 -0.06 -8.45
N GLU A 30 -1.07 -0.44 -7.38
CA GLU A 30 0.22 0.13 -7.01
C GLU A 30 1.26 -0.98 -6.80
N LEU A 31 2.49 -0.71 -7.25
CA LEU A 31 3.65 -1.58 -7.02
C LEU A 31 4.87 -0.72 -6.74
N PHE A 32 5.41 -0.81 -5.52
CA PHE A 32 6.57 -0.02 -5.10
C PHE A 32 7.77 -0.91 -4.79
N ASN A 33 8.97 -0.43 -5.08
CA ASN A 33 10.22 -1.05 -4.62
C ASN A 33 10.72 -0.32 -3.37
N LEU A 34 10.36 -0.80 -2.19
CA LEU A 34 10.69 -0.13 -0.93
C LEU A 34 12.19 -0.05 -0.63
N SER A 35 13.02 -0.90 -1.25
CA SER A 35 14.47 -0.82 -1.10
C SER A 35 15.08 0.39 -1.80
N GLU A 36 14.47 0.83 -2.90
CA GLU A 36 14.93 1.97 -3.70
C GLU A 36 14.08 3.23 -3.48
N ASP A 37 12.82 3.03 -3.09
CA ASP A 37 11.81 4.07 -2.90
C ASP A 37 10.99 3.79 -1.62
N PRO A 38 11.58 4.01 -0.42
CA PRO A 38 10.89 3.81 0.85
C PRO A 38 9.66 4.71 1.02
N GLN A 39 9.68 5.88 0.35
CA GLN A 39 8.59 6.86 0.40
C GLN A 39 7.47 6.58 -0.60
N GLN A 40 7.57 5.49 -1.40
CA GLN A 40 6.54 5.03 -2.32
C GLN A 40 6.11 6.10 -3.36
N ARG A 41 7.07 6.88 -3.86
CA ARG A 41 6.81 7.96 -4.81
C ARG A 41 6.69 7.45 -6.26
N ARG A 42 7.25 6.30 -6.59
CA ARG A 42 7.36 5.76 -7.96
C ARG A 42 6.56 4.47 -8.11
N ASN A 43 5.34 4.57 -8.61
CA ASN A 43 4.53 3.41 -8.96
C ASN A 43 5.13 2.67 -10.18
N LEU A 44 5.46 1.39 -9.99
CA LEU A 44 6.03 0.49 -11.00
C LEU A 44 4.97 -0.44 -11.62
N TYR A 45 3.68 -0.29 -11.29
CA TYR A 45 2.63 -1.24 -11.67
C TYR A 45 2.56 -1.44 -13.20
N SER A 46 2.43 -0.38 -13.98
CA SER A 46 2.47 -0.46 -15.45
C SER A 46 3.85 -0.82 -16.04
N LYS A 47 4.93 -0.64 -15.26
CA LYS A 47 6.30 -0.92 -15.70
C LYS A 47 6.75 -2.36 -15.45
N ARG A 48 6.11 -3.07 -14.50
CA ARG A 48 6.43 -4.47 -14.14
C ARG A 48 5.17 -5.33 -14.03
N PRO A 49 4.42 -5.52 -15.13
CA PRO A 49 3.14 -6.23 -15.11
C PRO A 49 3.26 -7.70 -14.67
N GLU A 50 4.38 -8.37 -15.00
CA GLU A 50 4.62 -9.76 -14.58
C GLU A 50 4.82 -9.88 -13.07
N LEU A 51 5.59 -8.96 -12.47
CA LEU A 51 5.81 -8.93 -11.03
C LEU A 51 4.50 -8.60 -10.29
N ALA A 52 3.73 -7.65 -10.80
CA ALA A 52 2.41 -7.32 -10.26
C ALA A 52 1.46 -8.53 -10.26
N ARG A 53 1.40 -9.30 -11.37
CA ARG A 53 0.60 -10.53 -11.46
C ARG A 53 1.05 -11.58 -10.44
N ARG A 54 2.36 -11.79 -10.30
CA ARG A 54 2.93 -12.75 -9.35
C ARG A 54 2.58 -12.39 -7.90
N LEU A 55 2.75 -11.12 -7.52
CA LEU A 55 2.44 -10.65 -6.17
C LEU A 55 0.93 -10.72 -5.89
N LYS A 56 0.09 -10.40 -6.87
CA LYS A 56 -1.36 -10.57 -6.76
C LYS A 56 -1.76 -12.02 -6.53
N ALA A 57 -1.17 -12.96 -7.27
CA ALA A 57 -1.42 -14.39 -7.05
C ALA A 57 -1.02 -14.85 -5.64
N LEU A 58 0.11 -14.34 -5.12
CA LEU A 58 0.56 -14.64 -3.77
C LEU A 58 -0.38 -14.07 -2.70
N LEU A 59 -0.85 -12.83 -2.89
CA LEU A 59 -1.84 -12.21 -2.02
C LEU A 59 -3.14 -13.03 -1.95
N GLU A 60 -3.67 -13.46 -3.10
CA GLU A 60 -4.89 -14.28 -3.16
C GLU A 60 -4.70 -15.64 -2.49
N LYS A 61 -3.51 -16.24 -2.61
CA LYS A 61 -3.16 -17.45 -1.86
C LYS A 61 -3.23 -17.20 -0.35
N TYR A 62 -2.63 -16.12 0.15
CA TYR A 62 -2.61 -15.83 1.59
C TYR A 62 -3.99 -15.48 2.14
N LYS A 63 -4.82 -14.76 1.38
CA LYS A 63 -6.22 -14.53 1.74
C LYS A 63 -6.99 -15.84 1.94
N ARG A 64 -6.81 -16.80 1.03
CA ARG A 64 -7.45 -18.13 1.13
C ARG A 64 -6.91 -18.96 2.31
N GLN A 65 -5.63 -18.82 2.63
CA GLN A 65 -5.00 -19.57 3.73
C GLN A 65 -5.22 -18.93 5.10
N GLY A 66 -5.70 -17.69 5.17
CA GLY A 66 -5.83 -16.91 6.41
C GLY A 66 -4.49 -16.52 7.04
N ARG A 67 -3.37 -16.70 6.32
CA ARG A 67 -2.02 -16.43 6.82
C ARG A 67 -1.01 -16.26 5.69
N SER A 68 0.07 -15.56 6.01
CA SER A 68 1.20 -15.29 5.11
C SER A 68 2.51 -15.93 5.55
N ALA A 69 2.60 -16.47 6.77
CA ALA A 69 3.77 -17.16 7.30
C ALA A 69 3.62 -18.69 7.22
N PRO A 70 4.72 -19.44 6.97
CA PRO A 70 4.74 -20.90 7.02
C PRO A 70 4.45 -21.44 8.43
N LEU A 71 4.10 -22.74 8.53
CA LEU A 71 3.97 -23.48 9.80
C LEU A 71 5.34 -23.69 10.45
#